data_AF-A0A0C9RFZ9-F1
#
_entry.id   AF-A0A0C9RFZ9-F1
#
_cell.length_a   1.000
_cell.length_b   1.000
_cell.length_c   1.000
_cell.angle_alpha   90.00
_cell.angle_beta   90.00
_cell.angle_gamma   90.00
#
_symmetry.space_group_name_H-M   'P 1'
#
loop_
_entity.id
_entity.type
_entity.pdbx_description
1 polymer ?
#
loop_
_entity_poly.entity_id
_entity_poly.type
_entity_poly.pdbx_seq_one_letter_code
_entity_poly.pdbx_strand_id
1 'polypeptide(L)'
;LKGKLTLPPYLTPDARDLIRKLLKRQVHQRLGSAPSDAEQIKNHVFFRHINWNDVISRKLEPPFRPKLTSADDVSQFDKKFTSSAPIDSPPDCTLSESANRLFQGFTYVAPSVLENMYQPHVVHARSPRRSHLKSFSPRANHFHHHHRHNGIGHNSIEDAEMIIG
;
A
#
# COMPACT_ATOMS: atom_id res chain seq x y z
N LEU A 1 22.98 26.52 12.91
CA LEU A 1 23.66 26.56 11.58
C LEU A 1 24.76 27.64 11.55
N LYS A 2 26.05 27.27 11.55
CA LYS A 2 27.19 28.19 11.41
C LYS A 2 27.75 28.24 9.97
N GLY A 3 26.93 27.98 8.95
CA GLY A 3 27.35 28.00 7.53
C GLY A 3 26.54 29.01 6.70
N LYS A 4 27.19 29.64 5.71
CA LYS A 4 26.52 30.50 4.72
C LYS A 4 25.64 29.64 3.81
N LEU A 5 24.37 30.01 3.65
CA LEU A 5 23.46 29.32 2.74
C LEU A 5 23.84 29.64 1.29
N THR A 6 24.38 28.65 0.59
CA THR A 6 24.67 28.70 -0.85
C THR A 6 23.62 27.88 -1.58
N LEU A 7 22.90 28.51 -2.52
CA LEU A 7 21.85 27.87 -3.30
C LEU A 7 22.33 27.57 -4.72
N PRO A 8 22.03 26.38 -5.28
CA PRO A 8 22.38 26.05 -6.65
C PRO A 8 21.76 27.02 -7.68
N PRO A 9 22.44 27.25 -8.82
CA PRO A 9 22.00 28.21 -9.83
C PRO A 9 20.75 27.77 -10.61
N TYR A 10 20.45 26.47 -10.65
CA TYR A 10 19.30 25.92 -11.36
C TYR A 10 17.95 26.21 -10.68
N LEU A 11 17.96 26.74 -9.44
CA LEU A 11 16.74 27.07 -8.73
C LEU A 11 16.11 28.36 -9.26
N THR A 12 14.80 28.35 -9.47
CA THR A 12 14.04 29.54 -9.86
C THR A 12 14.14 30.64 -8.78
N PRO A 13 13.98 31.93 -9.14
CA PRO A 13 14.00 33.02 -8.17
C PRO A 13 13.03 32.81 -7.00
N ASP A 14 11.81 32.35 -7.30
CA ASP A 14 10.75 32.09 -6.31
C ASP A 14 11.15 30.95 -5.35
N ALA A 15 11.75 29.87 -5.86
CA ALA A 15 12.24 28.77 -5.03
C ALA A 15 13.39 29.23 -4.12
N ARG A 16 14.31 30.02 -4.67
CA ARG A 16 15.43 30.57 -3.90
C ARG A 16 14.97 31.51 -2.79
N ASP A 17 13.96 32.33 -3.06
CA ASP A 17 13.38 33.21 -2.04
C ASP A 17 12.70 32.41 -0.93
N LEU A 18 11.87 31.43 -1.30
CA LEU A 18 11.20 30.54 -0.35
C LEU A 18 12.21 29.86 0.59
N ILE A 19 13.24 29.22 0.04
CA ILE A 19 14.26 28.50 0.82
C ILE A 19 14.99 29.45 1.77
N ARG A 20 15.37 30.65 1.31
CA ARG A 20 16.05 31.64 2.18
C ARG A 20 15.19 32.11 3.34
N LYS A 21 13.89 32.31 3.11
CA LYS A 21 12.96 32.74 4.15
C LYS A 21 12.62 31.61 5.13
N LEU A 22 12.52 30.36 4.66
CA LEU A 22 12.33 29.17 5.52
C LEU A 22 13.58 28.83 6.35
N LEU A 23 14.78 29.07 5.82
CA LEU A 23 16.04 28.73 6.49
C LEU A 23 16.67 29.93 7.24
N LYS A 24 15.87 30.93 7.63
CA LYS A 24 16.34 31.99 8.52
C LYS A 24 16.74 31.40 9.87
N ARG A 25 17.95 31.76 10.31
CA ARG A 25 18.52 31.32 11.59
C ARG A 25 17.72 31.86 12.78
N GLN A 26 17.29 33.12 12.69
CA GLN A 26 16.44 33.74 13.70
C GLN A 26 14.99 33.30 13.47
N VAL A 27 14.38 32.65 14.47
CA VAL A 27 13.04 32.06 14.37
C VAL A 27 12.00 33.11 14.02
N HIS A 28 12.00 34.26 14.68
CA HIS A 28 11.03 35.35 14.40
C HIS A 28 11.13 35.93 12.98
N GLN A 29 12.22 35.70 12.26
CA GLN A 29 12.38 36.14 10.85
C GLN A 29 12.05 35.03 9.85
N ARG A 30 11.82 33.80 10.33
CA ARG A 30 11.53 32.65 9.50
C ARG A 30 10.10 32.75 8.98
N LEU A 31 9.93 32.45 7.70
CA LEU A 31 8.61 32.37 7.09
C LEU A 31 7.74 31.36 7.86
N GLY A 32 6.53 31.77 8.23
CA GLY A 32 5.61 30.97 9.03
C GLY A 32 5.87 31.01 10.53
N SER A 33 6.72 31.90 11.03
CA SER A 33 6.88 32.12 12.48
C SER A 33 6.07 33.29 13.04
N ALA A 34 5.35 34.02 12.18
CA ALA A 34 4.39 35.03 12.62
C ALA A 34 3.07 34.36 13.07
N PRO A 35 2.13 35.09 13.69
CA PRO A 35 0.84 34.54 14.11
C PRO A 35 0.00 33.92 12.98
N SER A 36 0.23 34.32 11.73
CA SER A 36 -0.42 33.72 10.55
C SER A 36 0.19 32.40 10.10
N ASP A 37 1.30 31.97 10.71
CA ASP A 37 1.88 30.62 10.61
C ASP A 37 1.90 30.06 9.18
N ALA A 38 1.22 28.94 8.95
CA ALA A 38 1.17 28.26 7.66
C ALA A 38 0.61 29.13 6.53
N GLU A 39 -0.26 30.12 6.80
CA GLU A 39 -0.83 30.98 5.77
C GLU A 39 0.24 31.83 5.08
N GLN A 40 1.29 32.23 5.79
CA GLN A 40 2.42 32.93 5.14
C GLN A 40 3.14 32.04 4.11
N ILE A 41 3.24 30.75 4.40
CA ILE A 41 3.88 29.77 3.52
C ILE A 41 2.97 29.51 2.32
N LYS A 42 1.68 29.27 2.56
CA LYS A 42 0.68 29.04 1.51
C LYS A 42 0.56 30.18 0.50
N ASN A 43 0.67 31.42 0.98
CA ASN A 43 0.58 32.64 0.17
C ASN A 43 1.91 33.03 -0.52
N HIS A 44 2.99 32.27 -0.33
CA HIS A 44 4.26 32.56 -0.98
C HIS A 44 4.14 32.39 -2.51
N VAL A 45 4.76 33.29 -3.28
CA VAL A 45 4.70 33.32 -4.77
C VAL A 45 5.11 32.00 -5.44
N PHE A 46 5.97 31.21 -4.78
CA PHE A 46 6.35 29.87 -5.21
C PHE A 46 5.13 28.93 -5.36
N PHE A 47 4.12 29.09 -4.50
CA PHE A 47 2.90 28.28 -4.49
C PHE A 47 1.71 28.95 -5.21
N ARG A 48 1.94 30.01 -5.99
CA ARG A 48 0.85 30.76 -6.67
C ARG A 48 -0.05 29.91 -7.57
N HIS A 49 0.42 28.76 -8.02
CA HIS A 49 -0.31 27.82 -8.88
C HIS A 49 -0.96 26.66 -8.11
N ILE A 50 -0.88 26.66 -6.77
CA ILE A 50 -1.43 25.62 -5.91
C ILE A 50 -2.74 26.09 -5.30
N ASN A 51 -3.81 25.34 -5.58
CA ASN A 51 -5.05 25.44 -4.81
C ASN A 51 -4.97 24.49 -3.61
N TRP A 52 -4.84 25.05 -2.41
CA TRP A 52 -4.70 24.26 -1.17
C TRP A 52 -5.95 23.44 -0.83
N ASN A 53 -7.14 23.86 -1.26
CA ASN A 53 -8.36 23.06 -1.07
C ASN A 53 -8.33 21.79 -1.94
N ASP A 54 -7.79 21.89 -3.15
CA ASP A 54 -7.63 20.73 -4.05
C ASP A 54 -6.54 19.79 -3.56
N VAL A 55 -5.47 20.30 -2.91
CA VAL A 55 -4.46 19.48 -2.24
C VAL A 55 -5.08 18.65 -1.11
N ILE A 56 -5.81 19.31 -0.20
CA ILE A 56 -6.41 18.65 0.98
C ILE A 56 -7.46 17.62 0.55
N SER A 57 -8.26 17.95 -0.47
CA SER A 57 -9.24 17.04 -1.05
C SER A 57 -8.65 16.00 -2.02
N ARG A 58 -7.32 15.95 -2.16
CA ARG A 58 -6.58 15.00 -3.01
C ARG A 58 -7.03 14.99 -4.48
N LYS A 59 -7.43 16.16 -5.00
CA LYS A 59 -7.86 16.34 -6.40
C LYS A 59 -6.72 16.60 -7.37
N LEU A 60 -5.57 17.08 -6.87
CA LEU A 60 -4.41 17.31 -7.72
C LEU A 60 -3.76 15.99 -8.11
N GLU A 61 -3.49 15.82 -9.40
CA GLU A 61 -2.68 14.71 -9.89
C GLU A 61 -1.25 14.82 -9.35
N PRO A 62 -0.72 13.79 -8.67
CA PRO A 62 0.64 13.83 -8.16
C PRO A 62 1.64 13.80 -9.34
N PRO A 63 2.73 14.59 -9.28
CA PRO A 63 3.72 14.63 -10.36
C PRO A 63 4.50 13.32 -10.53
N PHE A 64 4.48 12.47 -9.51
CA PHE A 64 5.09 11.15 -9.52
C PHE A 64 4.14 10.14 -8.89
N ARG A 65 3.88 9.05 -9.62
CA ARG A 65 3.16 7.87 -9.15
C ARG A 65 4.12 6.68 -9.15
N PRO A 66 4.53 6.16 -7.99
CA PRO A 66 5.37 4.96 -7.96
C PRO A 66 4.62 3.81 -8.61
N LYS A 67 5.34 3.02 -9.42
CA LYS A 67 4.77 1.82 -10.04
C LYS A 67 4.78 0.71 -9.01
N LEU A 68 3.62 0.09 -8.81
CA LEU A 68 3.46 -1.10 -7.99
C LEU A 68 3.17 -2.29 -8.91
N THR A 69 3.81 -3.42 -8.62
CA THR A 69 3.67 -4.67 -9.36
C THR A 69 2.63 -5.61 -8.75
N SER A 70 2.38 -5.50 -7.44
CA SER A 70 1.41 -6.30 -6.70
C SER A 70 1.00 -5.61 -5.38
N ALA A 71 0.05 -6.21 -4.65
CA ALA A 71 -0.36 -5.73 -3.33
C ALA A 71 0.76 -5.84 -2.28
N ASP A 72 1.66 -6.81 -2.44
CA ASP A 72 2.78 -7.08 -1.52
C ASP A 72 4.12 -6.54 -2.05
N ASP A 73 4.07 -5.57 -2.99
CA ASP A 73 5.27 -4.98 -3.58
C ASP A 73 6.06 -4.15 -2.57
N VAL A 74 7.28 -4.61 -2.25
CA VAL A 74 8.21 -3.94 -1.34
C VAL A 74 9.40 -3.27 -2.04
N SER A 75 9.35 -3.08 -3.36
CA SER A 75 10.47 -2.55 -4.17
C SER A 75 10.87 -1.12 -3.83
N GLN A 76 9.99 -0.33 -3.21
CA GLN A 76 10.27 1.04 -2.76
C GLN A 76 10.89 1.11 -1.35
N PHE A 77 11.08 -0.04 -0.68
CA PHE A 77 11.75 -0.13 0.61
C PHE A 77 13.21 -0.58 0.44
N ASP A 78 14.05 -0.24 1.41
CA ASP A 78 15.46 -0.67 1.43
C ASP A 78 15.53 -2.20 1.63
N LYS A 79 16.29 -2.88 0.76
CA LYS A 79 16.45 -4.34 0.78
C LYS A 79 16.97 -4.86 2.11
N LYS A 80 17.71 -4.07 2.89
CA LYS A 80 18.19 -4.52 4.21
C LYS A 80 17.04 -4.89 5.15
N PHE A 81 15.87 -4.25 5.00
CA PHE A 81 14.69 -4.55 5.80
C PHE A 81 13.84 -5.64 5.17
N THR A 82 13.61 -5.60 3.85
CA THR A 82 12.74 -6.57 3.16
C THR A 82 13.38 -7.95 2.99
N SER A 83 14.70 -8.04 3.11
CA SER A 83 15.44 -9.32 3.07
C SER A 83 15.66 -9.91 4.46
N SER A 84 15.32 -9.18 5.52
CA SER A 84 15.35 -9.71 6.88
C SER A 84 14.12 -10.57 7.12
N ALA A 85 14.27 -11.60 7.94
CA ALA A 85 13.12 -12.40 8.35
C ALA A 85 12.15 -11.54 9.18
N PRO A 86 10.83 -11.57 8.91
CA PRO A 86 9.83 -10.81 9.65
C PRO A 86 9.53 -11.48 10.99
N ILE A 87 10.54 -11.54 11.86
CA ILE A 87 10.51 -12.25 13.14
C ILE A 87 10.81 -11.23 14.24
N ASP A 88 9.93 -11.19 15.25
CA ASP A 88 10.15 -10.40 16.44
C ASP A 88 11.33 -10.96 17.26
N SER A 89 12.15 -10.07 17.80
CA SER A 89 13.21 -10.49 18.72
C SER A 89 12.61 -11.11 19.99
N PRO A 90 13.17 -12.21 20.51
CA PRO A 90 12.73 -12.77 21.77
C PRO A 90 12.84 -11.74 22.91
N PRO A 91 11.88 -11.70 23.86
CA PRO A 91 12.00 -10.83 25.01
C PRO A 91 13.09 -11.32 25.96
N ASP A 92 14.01 -10.43 26.36
CA ASP A 92 15.06 -10.75 27.34
C ASP A 92 14.52 -10.93 28.77
N CYS A 93 13.42 -10.27 29.10
CA CYS A 93 12.73 -10.42 30.38
C CYS A 93 11.23 -10.07 30.29
N THR A 94 10.47 -10.51 31.28
CA THR A 94 9.07 -10.11 31.46
C THR A 94 8.98 -8.74 32.14
N LEU A 95 8.16 -7.83 31.59
CA LEU A 95 7.90 -6.52 32.20
C LEU A 95 7.26 -6.67 33.59
N SER A 96 7.64 -5.80 34.52
CA SER A 96 7.00 -5.73 35.84
C SER A 96 5.56 -5.21 35.74
N GLU A 97 4.71 -5.57 36.70
CA GLU A 97 3.33 -5.07 36.73
C GLU A 97 3.26 -3.54 36.86
N SER A 98 4.20 -2.94 37.59
CA SER A 98 4.33 -1.48 37.69
C SER A 98 4.63 -0.82 36.34
N ALA A 99 5.44 -1.45 35.48
CA ALA A 99 5.69 -0.97 34.13
C ALA A 99 4.45 -1.13 33.23
N ASN A 100 3.72 -2.25 33.35
CA ASN A 100 2.49 -2.47 32.58
C ASN A 100 1.42 -1.39 32.87
N ARG A 101 1.35 -0.88 34.11
CA ARG A 101 0.41 0.19 34.47
C ARG A 101 0.67 1.50 33.73
N LEU A 102 1.89 1.76 33.25
CA LEU A 102 2.19 2.96 32.43
C LEU A 102 1.49 2.94 31.06
N PHE A 103 1.08 1.77 30.58
CA PHE A 103 0.45 1.60 29.26
C PHE A 103 -1.09 1.45 29.35
N GLN A 104 -1.70 1.77 30.50
CA GLN A 104 -3.15 1.81 30.61
C GLN A 104 -3.72 2.86 29.64
N GLY A 105 -4.70 2.45 28.83
CA GLY A 105 -5.28 3.29 27.77
C GLY A 105 -4.48 3.35 26.47
N PHE A 106 -3.43 2.53 26.31
CA PHE A 106 -2.67 2.45 25.06
C PHE A 106 -3.46 1.81 23.91
N THR A 107 -4.36 0.87 24.23
CA THR A 107 -5.19 0.20 23.22
C THR A 107 -6.11 1.20 22.52
N TYR A 108 -6.02 1.23 21.19
CA TYR A 108 -6.84 2.07 20.33
C TYR A 108 -7.39 1.25 19.16
N VAL A 109 -8.69 1.42 18.89
CA VAL A 109 -9.33 0.95 17.67
C VAL A 109 -9.91 2.17 16.97
N ALA A 110 -9.58 2.35 15.68
CA ALA A 110 -10.08 3.48 14.92
C ALA A 110 -11.62 3.46 14.86
N PRO A 111 -12.32 4.58 15.15
CA PRO A 111 -13.78 4.63 15.11
C PRO A 111 -14.37 4.16 13.78
N SER A 112 -13.72 4.45 12.66
CA SER A 112 -14.13 4.00 11.33
C SER A 112 -14.07 2.48 11.17
N VAL A 113 -13.14 1.80 11.82
CA VAL A 113 -13.07 0.33 11.83
C VAL A 113 -14.23 -0.23 12.66
N LEU A 114 -14.47 0.33 13.85
CA LEU A 114 -15.61 -0.07 14.68
C LEU A 114 -16.93 0.10 13.94
N GLU A 115 -17.16 1.26 13.32
CA GLU A 115 -18.36 1.53 12.54
C GLU A 115 -18.55 0.49 11.43
N ASN A 116 -17.49 0.17 10.66
CA ASN A 116 -17.54 -0.87 9.65
C ASN A 116 -17.83 -2.27 10.22
N MET A 117 -17.38 -2.58 11.43
CA MET A 117 -17.69 -3.86 12.10
C MET A 117 -19.16 -3.95 12.53
N TYR A 118 -19.79 -2.83 12.86
CA TYR A 118 -21.20 -2.76 13.24
C TYR A 118 -22.15 -2.54 12.05
N GLN A 119 -21.62 -2.32 10.83
CA GLN A 119 -22.43 -2.31 9.62
C GLN A 119 -22.90 -3.73 9.27
N PRO A 120 -24.21 -4.00 9.13
CA PRO A 120 -24.69 -5.29 8.69
C PRO A 120 -24.12 -5.59 7.30
N HIS A 121 -23.37 -6.68 7.16
CA HIS A 121 -22.94 -7.17 5.87
C HIS A 121 -24.18 -7.61 5.08
N VAL A 122 -24.67 -6.72 4.21
CA VAL A 122 -25.74 -7.07 3.27
C VAL A 122 -25.11 -7.98 2.22
N VAL A 123 -25.14 -9.29 2.47
CA VAL A 123 -24.91 -10.29 1.44
C VAL A 123 -26.02 -10.17 0.42
N HIS A 124 -25.79 -9.41 -0.65
CA HIS A 124 -26.63 -9.50 -1.82
C HIS A 124 -26.49 -10.91 -2.39
N ALA A 125 -27.54 -11.72 -2.23
CA ALA A 125 -27.60 -13.04 -2.84
C ALA A 125 -27.29 -12.91 -4.33
N ARG A 126 -26.22 -13.56 -4.81
CA ARG A 126 -25.92 -13.62 -6.24
C ARG A 126 -27.10 -14.31 -6.92
N SER A 127 -27.73 -13.60 -7.86
CA SER A 127 -28.87 -14.07 -8.65
C SER A 127 -28.65 -15.52 -9.12
N PRO A 128 -29.62 -16.44 -8.90
CA PRO A 128 -29.49 -17.82 -9.37
C PRO A 128 -29.34 -17.82 -10.89
N ARG A 129 -28.19 -18.29 -11.37
CA ARG A 129 -27.91 -18.41 -12.79
C ARG A 129 -28.89 -19.43 -13.39
N ARG A 130 -29.86 -18.95 -14.17
CA ARG A 130 -30.87 -19.74 -14.91
C ARG A 130 -30.21 -20.89 -15.67
N SER A 131 -30.46 -22.13 -15.26
CA SER A 131 -29.99 -23.33 -15.96
C SER A 131 -30.78 -23.52 -17.25
N HIS A 132 -30.10 -23.39 -18.40
CA HIS A 132 -30.66 -23.84 -19.67
C HIS A 132 -30.60 -25.37 -19.71
N LEU A 133 -31.74 -26.03 -19.48
CA LEU A 133 -31.95 -27.41 -19.92
C LEU A 133 -31.78 -27.45 -21.43
N LYS A 134 -30.80 -28.21 -21.93
CA LYS A 134 -30.68 -28.53 -23.35
C LYS A 134 -31.75 -29.57 -23.70
N SER A 135 -32.74 -29.17 -24.48
CA SER A 135 -33.71 -30.05 -25.12
C SER A 135 -33.03 -30.95 -26.14
N PHE A 136 -33.34 -32.25 -26.09
CA PHE A 136 -32.97 -33.28 -27.05
C PHE A 136 -33.70 -33.14 -28.40
N SER A 137 -33.03 -33.45 -29.52
CA SER A 137 -33.61 -34.20 -30.66
C SER A 137 -32.55 -34.72 -31.66
N PRO A 138 -32.85 -35.76 -32.48
CA PRO A 138 -31.88 -36.82 -32.86
C PRO A 138 -31.58 -37.00 -34.37
N ARG A 139 -30.61 -37.89 -34.66
CA ARG A 139 -30.29 -38.65 -35.93
C ARG A 139 -29.56 -37.87 -37.06
N ALA A 140 -28.66 -38.43 -37.88
CA ALA A 140 -28.14 -39.80 -38.10
C ALA A 140 -26.78 -39.79 -38.87
N ASN A 141 -26.14 -40.96 -38.88
CA ASN A 141 -24.76 -41.33 -39.26
C ASN A 141 -24.30 -41.14 -40.72
N HIS A 142 -22.97 -41.00 -40.89
CA HIS A 142 -22.22 -41.75 -41.91
C HIS A 142 -20.81 -42.18 -41.44
N PHE A 143 -20.52 -43.47 -41.65
CA PHE A 143 -19.31 -44.27 -41.37
C PHE A 143 -18.16 -43.88 -42.35
N HIS A 144 -16.87 -44.28 -42.31
CA HIS A 144 -15.97 -45.18 -41.58
C HIS A 144 -14.53 -44.78 -42.04
N HIS A 145 -13.47 -44.93 -41.24
CA HIS A 145 -12.34 -45.84 -41.55
C HIS A 145 -11.22 -45.77 -40.48
N HIS A 146 -10.58 -46.93 -40.30
CA HIS A 146 -9.69 -47.36 -39.23
C HIS A 146 -8.22 -46.92 -39.36
N HIS A 147 -7.53 -46.78 -38.22
CA HIS A 147 -6.22 -47.40 -37.90
C HIS A 147 -5.92 -47.24 -36.39
N ARG A 148 -6.17 -48.26 -35.56
CA ARG A 148 -5.23 -49.28 -35.04
C ARG A 148 -3.90 -48.71 -34.47
N HIS A 149 -3.79 -48.75 -33.14
CA HIS A 149 -2.56 -49.09 -32.43
C HIS A 149 -2.88 -50.00 -31.22
N ASN A 150 -2.39 -51.24 -31.27
CA ASN A 150 -2.09 -52.08 -30.10
C ASN A 150 -0.92 -51.42 -29.33
N GLY A 151 -0.68 -51.60 -28.03
CA GLY A 151 -1.29 -52.44 -27.00
C GLY A 151 -0.35 -52.56 -25.79
N ILE A 152 -0.97 -52.68 -24.60
CA ILE A 152 -0.62 -53.57 -23.46
C ILE A 152 0.54 -53.20 -22.48
N GLY A 153 0.15 -53.16 -21.18
CA GLY A 153 0.95 -53.45 -19.98
C GLY A 153 0.84 -52.39 -18.86
N HIS A 154 -0.14 -52.38 -17.93
CA HIS A 154 -0.16 -53.05 -16.59
C HIS A 154 1.20 -52.99 -15.84
N ASN A 155 1.40 -52.57 -14.58
CA ASN A 155 0.65 -52.42 -13.31
C ASN A 155 1.36 -51.32 -12.47
N SER A 156 0.66 -50.39 -11.79
CA SER A 156 0.18 -50.46 -10.39
C SER A 156 1.26 -50.43 -9.28
N ILE A 157 1.10 -49.44 -8.39
CA ILE A 157 1.19 -49.51 -6.91
C ILE A 157 2.50 -49.09 -6.19
N GLU A 158 2.26 -48.23 -5.18
CA GLU A 158 2.96 -47.97 -3.90
C GLU A 158 4.18 -47.03 -3.79
N ASP A 159 3.94 -45.99 -2.99
CA ASP A 159 4.70 -45.50 -1.83
C ASP A 159 6.16 -45.00 -1.98
N ALA A 160 6.33 -43.72 -1.62
CA ALA A 160 7.57 -43.22 -1.02
C ALA A 160 7.29 -41.98 -0.14
N GLU A 161 7.04 -42.21 1.15
CA GLU A 161 7.57 -41.33 2.20
C GLU A 161 9.05 -41.65 2.40
N MET A 162 9.93 -40.63 2.40
CA MET A 162 11.07 -40.44 3.32
C MET A 162 12.04 -39.38 2.76
N ILE A 163 12.21 -38.25 3.45
CA ILE A 163 13.27 -37.97 4.46
C ILE A 163 14.62 -37.58 3.83
N ILE A 164 14.94 -36.29 4.06
CA ILE A 164 16.24 -35.65 4.36
C ILE A 164 17.38 -35.77 3.33
N GLY A 165 17.70 -34.61 2.77
CA GLY A 165 19.05 -34.12 2.49
C GLY A 165 19.10 -32.63 2.79
#